data_AF-A0A1H8YEW9-F1
#
_entry.id   AF-A0A1H8YEW9-F1
#
_cell.length_a   1.000
_cell.length_b   1.000
_cell.length_c   1.000
_cell.angle_alpha   90.00
_cell.angle_beta   90.00
_cell.angle_gamma   90.00
#
_symmetry.space_group_name_H-M   'P 1'
#
loop_
_entity.id
_entity.type
_entity.pdbx_description
1 polymer ?
#
loop_
_entity_poly.entity_id
_entity_poly.type
_entity_poly.pdbx_seq_one_letter_code
_entity_poly.pdbx_strand_id
1 'polypeptide(L)'
;MHALGQKAILRTKDYCGGEIAKPKIENLLRETLVLVARDDLGWDIGAKAASQLKRPIVDIFAAEVRDFSMAKLAKAFLRWVRTYEASDLTEDERTRWKALFNAINAALR
;
A
#
# COMPACT_ATOMS: atom_id res chain seq x y z
N MET A 1 12.14 25.29 -19.80
CA MET A 1 12.01 24.31 -18.70
C MET A 1 10.54 24.23 -18.32
N HIS A 2 9.85 23.14 -18.68
CA HIS A 2 8.46 22.93 -18.26
C HIS A 2 8.47 22.36 -16.85
N ALA A 3 8.41 23.24 -15.84
CA ALA A 3 8.11 22.79 -14.49
C ALA A 3 6.69 22.22 -14.51
N LEU A 4 6.53 20.92 -14.27
CA LEU A 4 5.22 20.32 -14.01
C LEU A 4 4.58 21.13 -12.88
N GLY A 5 3.55 21.92 -13.20
CA GLY A 5 2.87 22.74 -12.20
C GLY A 5 2.40 21.86 -11.05
N GLN A 6 2.47 22.37 -9.81
CA GLN A 6 2.22 21.63 -8.56
C GLN A 6 0.94 20.78 -8.54
N LYS A 7 -0.05 21.09 -9.40
CA LYS A 7 -1.30 20.33 -9.60
C LYS A 7 -1.12 18.96 -10.30
N ALA A 8 0.00 18.75 -10.99
CA ALA A 8 0.30 17.49 -11.69
C ALA A 8 1.09 16.48 -10.85
N ILE A 9 1.48 16.84 -9.61
CA ILE A 9 2.24 15.96 -8.72
C ILE A 9 1.29 15.33 -7.70
N LEU A 10 0.87 14.09 -7.98
CA LEU A 10 0.07 13.29 -7.05
C LEU A 10 1.00 12.68 -5.99
N ARG A 11 0.74 12.94 -4.70
CA ARG A 11 1.57 12.41 -3.61
C ARG A 11 0.80 11.33 -2.86
N THR A 12 1.46 10.22 -2.55
CA THR A 12 0.86 9.10 -1.80
C THR A 12 0.16 9.52 -0.51
N LYS A 13 0.70 10.52 0.20
CA LYS A 13 0.12 11.04 1.45
C LYS A 13 -1.30 11.58 1.28
N ASP A 14 -1.65 12.07 0.09
CA ASP A 14 -2.95 12.66 -0.20
C ASP A 14 -4.04 11.57 -0.30
N TYR A 15 -3.62 10.30 -0.39
CA TYR A 15 -4.49 9.12 -0.54
C TYR A 15 -4.34 8.12 0.62
N CYS A 16 -3.36 8.30 1.50
CA CYS A 16 -3.08 7.43 2.64
C CYS A 16 -3.49 8.10 3.96
N GLY A 17 -4.80 8.18 4.25
CA GLY A 17 -5.38 8.36 5.60
C GLY A 17 -4.85 9.47 6.53
N GLY A 18 -3.96 10.36 6.10
CA GLY A 18 -3.39 11.47 6.88
C GLY A 18 -2.45 11.10 8.04
N GLU A 19 -2.50 9.89 8.59
CA GLU A 19 -1.83 9.55 9.87
C GLU A 19 -0.42 8.94 9.73
N ILE A 20 -0.01 8.57 8.52
CA ILE A 20 1.28 7.93 8.27
C ILE A 20 2.34 8.99 7.97
N ALA A 21 3.45 9.01 8.72
CA ALA A 21 4.43 10.09 8.64
C ALA A 21 5.14 10.21 7.28
N LYS A 22 5.40 9.08 6.60
CA LYS A 22 6.07 8.99 5.30
C LYS A 22 5.43 7.89 4.45
N PRO A 23 4.17 8.07 4.03
CA PRO A 23 3.40 6.99 3.43
C PRO A 23 4.02 6.59 2.09
N LYS A 24 4.14 5.28 1.90
CA LYS A 24 4.56 4.65 0.65
C LYS A 24 3.34 4.06 -0.06
N ILE A 25 3.40 3.79 -1.36
CA ILE A 25 2.22 3.40 -2.14
C ILE A 25 1.57 2.12 -1.59
N GLU A 26 2.38 1.23 -1.02
CA GLU A 26 1.99 0.00 -0.34
C GLU A 26 1.05 0.25 0.85
N ASN A 27 1.07 1.45 1.45
CA ASN A 27 0.15 1.80 2.53
C ASN A 27 -1.31 1.89 2.07
N LEU A 28 -1.58 2.00 0.76
CA LEU A 28 -2.92 1.87 0.20
C LEU A 28 -3.47 0.44 0.26
N LEU A 29 -2.62 -0.55 0.52
CA LEU A 29 -2.94 -1.98 0.61
C LEU A 29 -2.47 -2.57 1.94
N ARG A 30 -2.46 -1.76 3.01
CA ARG A 30 -1.82 -2.13 4.28
C ARG A 30 -2.37 -3.44 4.86
N GLU A 31 -3.67 -3.63 4.85
CA GLU A 31 -4.33 -4.79 5.46
C GLU A 31 -4.15 -6.01 4.56
N THR A 32 -4.40 -5.84 3.26
CA THR A 32 -4.22 -6.91 2.28
C THR A 32 -2.78 -7.41 2.24
N LEU A 33 -1.78 -6.52 2.30
CA LEU A 33 -0.38 -6.93 2.32
C LEU A 33 0.02 -7.68 3.58
N VAL A 34 -0.57 -7.37 4.75
CA VAL A 34 -0.35 -8.15 5.98
C VAL A 34 -0.93 -9.54 5.83
N LEU A 35 -2.14 -9.67 5.26
CA LEU A 35 -2.78 -10.96 4.99
C LEU A 35 -1.95 -11.80 4.01
N VAL A 36 -1.58 -11.23 2.87
CA VAL A 36 -0.74 -11.89 1.86
C VAL A 36 0.61 -12.30 2.45
N ALA A 37 1.25 -11.43 3.23
CA ALA A 37 2.53 -11.78 3.83
C ALA A 37 2.42 -12.94 4.82
N ARG A 38 1.34 -13.00 5.61
CA ARG A 38 1.06 -14.11 6.52
C ARG A 38 0.83 -15.41 5.74
N ASP A 39 -0.08 -15.39 4.77
CA ASP A 39 -0.61 -16.61 4.13
C ASP A 39 0.36 -17.18 3.07
N ASP A 40 1.02 -16.32 2.29
CA ASP A 40 1.87 -16.74 1.16
C ASP A 40 3.36 -16.82 1.51
N LEU A 41 3.80 -16.07 2.53
CA LEU A 41 5.22 -15.91 2.88
C LEU A 41 5.55 -16.32 4.32
N GLY A 42 4.54 -16.63 5.14
CA GLY A 42 4.73 -17.00 6.56
C GLY A 42 5.23 -15.84 7.42
N TRP A 43 5.05 -14.59 7.00
CA TRP A 43 5.48 -13.40 7.72
C TRP A 43 4.33 -12.84 8.54
N ASP A 44 4.25 -13.25 9.81
CA ASP A 44 3.25 -12.72 10.73
C ASP A 44 3.72 -11.42 11.39
N ILE A 45 3.26 -10.30 10.82
CA ILE A 45 3.49 -8.95 11.37
C ILE A 45 2.19 -8.29 11.87
N GLY A 46 1.07 -9.03 11.96
CA GLY A 46 -0.25 -8.44 12.15
C GLY A 46 -0.36 -7.60 13.43
N ALA A 47 0.11 -8.13 14.56
CA ALA A 47 0.10 -7.44 15.84
C ALA A 47 0.96 -6.16 15.84
N LYS A 48 2.10 -6.18 15.14
CA LYS A 48 3.00 -5.02 15.01
C LYS A 48 2.42 -3.97 14.07
N ALA A 49 1.84 -4.41 12.95
CA ALA A 49 1.17 -3.54 11.99
C ALA A 49 0.00 -2.77 12.61
N ALA A 50 -0.78 -3.43 13.47
CA ALA A 50 -1.89 -2.85 14.22
C ALA A 50 -1.41 -1.88 15.31
N SER A 51 -0.32 -2.20 16.01
CA SER A 51 0.25 -1.32 17.05
C SER A 51 0.97 -0.09 16.49
N GLN A 52 1.37 -0.09 15.21
CA GLN A 52 2.19 0.95 14.59
C GLN A 52 1.52 1.58 13.35
N LEU A 53 0.26 2.02 13.49
CA LEU A 53 -0.54 2.59 12.38
C LEU A 53 0.13 3.76 11.66
N LYS A 54 0.85 4.62 12.39
CA LYS A 54 1.54 5.82 11.87
C LYS A 54 2.85 5.52 11.13
N ARG A 55 3.34 4.28 11.21
CA ARG A 55 4.57 3.84 10.54
C ARG A 55 4.25 3.25 9.16
N PRO A 56 5.06 3.52 8.12
CA PRO A 56 4.88 2.89 6.81
C PRO A 56 4.94 1.37 6.90
N ILE A 57 4.07 0.66 6.18
CA ILE A 57 3.93 -0.80 6.34
C ILE A 57 5.21 -1.54 5.91
N VAL A 58 5.87 -1.06 4.87
CA VAL A 58 7.16 -1.59 4.40
C VAL A 58 8.24 -1.46 5.47
N ASP A 59 8.22 -0.38 6.26
CA ASP A 59 9.22 -0.18 7.32
C ASP A 59 8.97 -1.11 8.50
N ILE A 60 7.72 -1.54 8.72
CA ILE A 60 7.38 -2.58 9.70
C ILE A 60 7.90 -3.93 9.20
N PHE A 61 7.60 -4.29 7.94
CA PHE A 61 8.14 -5.51 7.34
C PHE A 61 9.66 -5.58 7.42
N ALA A 62 10.35 -4.50 7.05
CA ALA A 62 11.82 -4.44 7.07
C ALA A 62 12.41 -4.58 8.48
N ALA A 63 11.66 -4.24 9.53
CA ALA A 63 12.12 -4.36 10.91
C ALA A 63 11.80 -5.72 11.54
N GLU A 64 10.66 -6.33 11.19
CA GLU A 64 10.20 -7.57 11.82
C GLU A 64 10.63 -8.83 11.03
N VAL A 65 10.91 -8.70 9.73
CA VAL A 65 11.26 -9.83 8.86
C VAL A 65 12.74 -9.78 8.48
N ARG A 66 13.54 -10.73 9.00
CA ARG A 66 14.99 -10.78 8.80
C ARG A 66 15.44 -10.76 7.33
N ASP A 67 14.77 -11.54 6.48
CA ASP A 67 15.09 -11.66 5.05
C ASP A 67 14.05 -10.93 4.17
N PHE A 68 13.57 -9.78 4.67
CA PHE A 68 12.58 -8.99 3.98
C PHE A 68 13.07 -8.60 2.58
N SER A 69 12.21 -8.82 1.60
CA SER A 69 12.42 -8.35 0.24
C SER A 69 11.12 -7.81 -0.28
N MET A 70 11.12 -6.53 -0.67
CA MET A 70 9.97 -5.90 -1.30
C MET A 70 9.56 -6.64 -2.59
N ALA A 71 10.53 -7.21 -3.32
CA ALA A 71 10.25 -8.01 -4.50
C ALA A 71 9.52 -9.32 -4.16
N LYS A 72 9.83 -9.97 -3.02
CA LYS A 72 9.10 -11.17 -2.57
C LYS A 72 7.66 -10.82 -2.19
N LEU A 73 7.46 -9.72 -1.44
CA LEU A 73 6.13 -9.23 -1.09
C LEU A 73 5.30 -8.89 -2.33
N ALA A 74 5.89 -8.16 -3.28
CA ALA A 74 5.24 -7.82 -4.54
C ALA A 74 4.85 -9.07 -5.35
N LYS A 75 5.73 -10.08 -5.44
CA LYS A 75 5.42 -11.34 -6.13
C LYS A 75 4.29 -12.11 -5.44
N ALA A 76 4.26 -12.16 -4.11
CA ALA A 76 3.16 -12.79 -3.37
C ALA A 76 1.84 -12.06 -3.64
N PHE A 77 1.83 -10.73 -3.58
CA PHE A 77 0.65 -9.95 -3.93
C PHE A 77 0.21 -10.18 -5.39
N LEU A 78 1.15 -10.25 -6.35
CA LEU A 78 0.84 -10.57 -7.74
C LEU A 78 0.29 -11.99 -7.95
N ARG A 79 0.54 -12.93 -7.03
CA ARG A 79 -0.12 -14.25 -7.05
C ARG A 79 -1.53 -14.14 -6.49
N TRP A 80 -1.69 -13.41 -5.38
CA TRP A 80 -2.98 -13.13 -4.76
C TRP A 80 -3.96 -12.48 -5.77
N VAL A 81 -3.55 -11.44 -6.51
CA VAL A 81 -4.43 -10.78 -7.50
C VAL A 81 -4.87 -11.69 -8.67
N ARG A 82 -4.32 -12.90 -8.83
CA ARG A 82 -4.77 -13.86 -9.85
C ARG A 82 -5.98 -14.67 -9.40
N THR A 83 -6.22 -14.75 -8.10
CA THR A 83 -7.26 -15.57 -7.48
C THR A 83 -8.31 -14.75 -6.74
N TYR A 84 -8.03 -13.48 -6.48
CA TYR A 84 -8.91 -12.55 -5.76
C TYR A 84 -9.24 -11.34 -6.63
N GLU A 85 -10.39 -10.73 -6.36
CA GLU A 85 -10.90 -9.57 -7.06
C GLU A 85 -10.74 -8.29 -6.23
N ALA A 86 -11.02 -7.15 -6.85
CA ALA A 86 -11.02 -5.87 -6.14
C ALA A 86 -12.01 -5.84 -4.97
N SER A 87 -13.06 -6.67 -4.98
CA SER A 87 -14.02 -6.82 -3.89
C SER A 87 -13.44 -7.44 -2.62
N ASP A 88 -12.34 -8.17 -2.73
CA ASP A 88 -11.66 -8.82 -1.61
C ASP A 88 -10.73 -7.85 -0.84
N LEU A 89 -10.47 -6.67 -1.41
CA LEU A 89 -9.81 -5.57 -0.69
C LEU A 89 -10.77 -4.96 0.34
N THR A 90 -10.22 -4.38 1.41
CA THR A 90 -11.06 -3.69 2.41
C THR A 90 -11.75 -2.47 1.81
N GLU A 91 -12.87 -2.04 2.37
CA GLU A 91 -13.61 -0.88 1.86
C GLU A 91 -12.75 0.39 1.85
N ASP A 92 -11.94 0.58 2.89
CA ASP A 92 -10.96 1.66 3.00
C ASP A 92 -9.93 1.61 1.87
N GLU A 93 -9.32 0.44 1.64
CA GLU A 93 -8.33 0.25 0.57
C GLU A 93 -8.93 0.57 -0.80
N ARG A 94 -10.12 0.03 -1.09
CA ARG A 94 -10.85 0.32 -2.35
C ARG A 94 -11.13 1.81 -2.51
N THR A 95 -11.55 2.48 -1.46
CA THR A 95 -11.87 3.92 -1.48
C THR A 95 -10.63 4.75 -1.80
N ARG A 96 -9.50 4.44 -1.15
CA ARG A 96 -8.23 5.15 -1.37
C ARG A 96 -7.68 4.92 -2.78
N TRP A 97 -7.77 3.70 -3.31
CA TRP A 97 -7.36 3.41 -4.69
C TRP A 97 -8.25 4.10 -5.72
N LYS A 98 -9.57 4.11 -5.52
CA LYS A 98 -10.49 4.86 -6.39
C LYS A 98 -10.15 6.35 -6.41
N ALA A 99 -9.86 6.94 -5.25
CA ALA A 99 -9.45 8.34 -5.16
C ALA A 99 -8.16 8.62 -5.95
N LEU A 100 -7.16 7.73 -5.85
CA LEU A 100 -5.93 7.84 -6.61
C LEU A 100 -6.17 7.71 -8.12
N PHE A 101 -6.92 6.69 -8.56
CA PHE A 101 -7.23 6.51 -9.98
C PHE A 101 -8.02 7.68 -10.57
N ASN A 102 -8.97 8.23 -9.82
CA ASN A 102 -9.72 9.41 -10.24
C ASN A 102 -8.79 10.61 -10.44
N ALA A 103 -7.83 10.84 -9.54
CA ALA A 103 -6.86 11.91 -9.67
C ALA A 103 -5.91 11.71 -10.86
N ILE A 104 -5.45 10.47 -11.09
CA ILE A 104 -4.64 10.12 -12.27
C ILE A 104 -5.43 10.40 -13.56
N ASN A 105 -6.67 9.91 -13.65
CA ASN A 105 -7.53 10.11 -14.81
C ASN A 105 -7.83 11.59 -15.06
N ALA A 106 -7.99 12.39 -14.00
CA ALA A 106 -8.17 13.83 -14.12
C ALA A 106 -6.91 14.56 -14.61
N ALA A 107 -5.72 14.07 -14.29
CA ALA A 107 -4.45 14.65 -14.73
C ALA A 107 -4.05 14.25 -16.15
N LEU A 108 -4.58 13.14 -16.67
CA LEU A 108 -4.35 12.65 -18.04
C LEU A 108 -5.34 13.21 -19.07
N ARG A 109 -6.40 13.88 -18.62
CA ARG A 109 -7.36 14.61 -19.46
C ARG A 109 -6.90 16.04 -19.69
#